data_AF-A0A2I1G3J3-F1
#
_entry.id   AF-A0A2I1G3J3-F1
#
_cell.length_a   1.000
_cell.length_b   1.000
_cell.length_c   1.000
_cell.angle_alpha   90.00
_cell.angle_beta   90.00
_cell.angle_gamma   90.00
#
_symmetry.space_group_name_H-M   'P 1'
#
loop_
_entity.id
_entity.type
_entity.pdbx_description
1 polymer ?
#
loop_
_entity_poly.entity_id
_entity_poly.type
_entity_poly.pdbx_seq_one_letter_code
_entity_poly.pdbx_strand_id
1 'polypeptide(L)'
;MCVVYVVFITQLYEQKKVHFVIDEAHCILEYQDFSASISANINIGEQRLINKLERAAKKIFEVIYYCNSGYECRQQLIWQYQAWPNEEKPPVCEICDNCINRITDKPRLIDGKEEIIKLLEVVEYLTQETGEQICPDDVIDVFRGGKTAKIKQKNWNTLPVYPTEKRKVLKTKDLVQFALTDLVVRGLVQETIILRKPFEGSKILSSSIVVVGVVPGAQANANVQTWHYFVK
;
A
#
# COMPACT_ATOMS: atom_id res chain seq x y z
N MET A 1 -1.42 -23.92 -11.63
CA MET A 1 -0.19 -23.31 -11.07
C MET A 1 0.07 -21.88 -11.60
N CYS A 2 -0.79 -21.31 -12.46
CA CYS A 2 -0.71 -19.93 -12.94
C CYS A 2 -1.97 -19.10 -12.57
N VAL A 3 -2.90 -19.66 -11.78
CA VAL A 3 -4.31 -19.23 -11.78
C VAL A 3 -4.64 -18.19 -10.71
N VAL A 4 -3.83 -18.07 -9.66
CA VAL A 4 -4.20 -17.31 -8.44
C VAL A 4 -3.81 -15.84 -8.53
N TYR A 5 -2.60 -15.58 -9.03
CA TYR A 5 -2.10 -14.22 -9.26
C TYR A 5 -2.80 -13.54 -10.43
N VAL A 6 -3.17 -14.37 -11.42
CA VAL A 6 -4.12 -14.00 -12.47
C VAL A 6 -5.42 -13.55 -11.83
N VAL A 7 -6.05 -14.24 -10.86
CA VAL A 7 -7.34 -13.75 -10.30
C VAL A 7 -7.28 -12.39 -9.59
N PHE A 8 -6.24 -12.04 -8.82
CA PHE A 8 -6.15 -10.71 -8.16
C PHE A 8 -5.85 -9.59 -9.17
N ILE A 9 -4.92 -9.81 -10.09
CA ILE A 9 -4.60 -8.86 -11.17
C ILE A 9 -5.75 -8.81 -12.19
N THR A 10 -6.44 -9.93 -12.46
CA THR A 10 -7.62 -10.03 -13.31
C THR A 10 -8.83 -9.36 -12.67
N GLN A 11 -9.00 -9.41 -11.34
CA GLN A 11 -10.01 -8.60 -10.66
C GLN A 11 -9.70 -7.10 -10.73
N LEU A 12 -8.44 -6.69 -10.58
CA LEU A 12 -8.02 -5.30 -10.82
C LEU A 12 -8.20 -4.89 -12.29
N TYR A 13 -7.88 -5.78 -13.22
CA TYR A 13 -8.04 -5.62 -14.68
C TYR A 13 -9.52 -5.54 -15.09
N GLU A 14 -10.39 -6.39 -14.55
CA GLU A 14 -11.83 -6.42 -14.84
C GLU A 14 -12.56 -5.21 -14.23
N GLN A 15 -12.16 -4.78 -13.03
CA GLN A 15 -12.77 -3.63 -12.35
C GLN A 15 -12.28 -2.27 -12.89
N LYS A 16 -11.05 -2.19 -13.43
CA LYS A 16 -10.43 -0.91 -13.83
C LYS A 16 -9.97 -0.83 -15.29
N LYS A 17 -10.11 -1.91 -16.07
CA LYS A 17 -9.71 -2.02 -17.50
C LYS A 17 -8.25 -1.64 -17.80
N VAL A 18 -7.31 -1.99 -16.90
CA VAL A 18 -5.90 -1.61 -17.05
C VAL A 18 -5.05 -2.81 -17.48
N HIS A 19 -4.54 -2.80 -18.72
CA HIS A 19 -3.51 -3.74 -19.18
C HIS A 19 -2.14 -3.35 -18.59
N PHE A 20 -1.69 -4.04 -17.56
CA PHE A 20 -0.28 -4.07 -17.17
C PHE A 20 0.30 -5.45 -17.50
N VAL A 21 1.48 -5.48 -18.12
CA VAL A 21 2.31 -6.70 -18.19
C VAL A 21 3.08 -6.75 -16.88
N ILE A 22 2.62 -7.56 -15.92
CA ILE A 22 3.29 -7.77 -14.64
C ILE A 22 4.14 -9.04 -14.77
N ASP A 23 5.38 -8.90 -15.23
CA ASP A 23 6.37 -9.99 -15.24
C ASP A 23 6.83 -10.39 -13.82
N GLU A 24 6.50 -9.59 -12.79
CA GLU A 24 6.98 -9.79 -11.42
C GLU A 24 6.23 -10.85 -10.60
N ALA A 25 5.07 -11.32 -11.08
CA ALA A 25 4.24 -12.31 -10.40
C ALA A 25 4.94 -13.68 -10.23
N HIS A 26 5.82 -14.03 -11.15
CA HIS A 26 6.58 -15.29 -11.10
C HIS A 26 7.63 -15.30 -9.97
N CYS A 27 8.20 -14.14 -9.59
CA CYS A 27 9.23 -14.09 -8.56
C CYS A 27 8.69 -14.46 -7.17
N ILE A 28 7.48 -14.02 -6.81
CA ILE A 28 6.97 -14.15 -5.42
C ILE A 28 6.53 -15.58 -5.07
N LEU A 29 6.12 -16.38 -6.06
CA LEU A 29 5.70 -17.76 -5.84
C LEU A 29 6.87 -18.71 -5.52
N GLU A 30 8.09 -18.40 -5.97
CA GLU A 30 9.30 -19.20 -5.66
C GLU A 30 9.73 -19.09 -4.18
N TYR A 31 9.19 -18.14 -3.41
CA TYR A 31 9.63 -17.84 -2.04
C TYR A 31 9.15 -18.84 -0.96
N GLN A 32 7.94 -19.38 -1.05
CA GLN A 32 7.37 -20.16 0.06
C GLN A 32 7.77 -21.64 0.09
N ASP A 33 8.26 -22.19 -1.02
CA ASP A 33 8.95 -23.49 -0.96
C ASP A 33 10.33 -23.37 -0.27
N PHE A 34 10.80 -22.14 -0.03
CA PHE A 34 12.08 -21.83 0.60
C PHE A 34 11.96 -21.36 2.06
N SER A 35 10.90 -20.63 2.44
CA SER A 35 10.75 -20.11 3.82
C SER A 35 10.45 -21.18 4.88
N ALA A 36 10.21 -22.44 4.48
CA ALA A 36 10.05 -23.57 5.40
C ALA A 36 11.40 -24.18 5.85
N SER A 37 12.54 -23.76 5.28
CA SER A 37 13.84 -24.40 5.48
C SER A 37 14.98 -23.50 5.97
N ILE A 38 14.77 -22.20 6.22
CA ILE A 38 15.87 -21.32 6.63
C ILE A 38 16.18 -21.47 8.12
N SER A 39 17.25 -22.20 8.40
CA SER A 39 17.97 -22.20 9.69
C SER A 39 19.27 -21.40 9.56
N ALA A 40 19.44 -20.41 10.44
CA ALA A 40 20.64 -19.70 10.92
C ALA A 40 21.89 -19.43 10.04
N ASN A 41 21.99 -19.74 8.75
CA ASN A 41 23.13 -19.35 7.89
C ASN A 41 22.68 -19.05 6.46
N ILE A 42 22.50 -17.76 6.14
CA ILE A 42 22.05 -17.32 4.81
C ILE A 42 23.22 -17.34 3.81
N ASN A 43 23.16 -18.21 2.80
CA ASN A 43 24.17 -18.23 1.72
C ASN A 43 23.90 -17.13 0.66
N ILE A 44 24.92 -16.74 -0.12
CA ILE A 44 24.87 -15.71 -1.17
C ILE A 44 23.71 -15.93 -2.16
N GLY A 45 23.38 -17.18 -2.49
CA GLY A 45 22.25 -17.52 -3.35
C GLY A 45 20.88 -17.16 -2.75
N GLU A 46 20.72 -17.35 -1.44
CA GLU A 46 19.50 -17.06 -0.69
C GLU A 46 19.33 -15.54 -0.53
N GLN A 47 20.41 -14.82 -0.24
CA GLN A 47 20.40 -13.36 -0.19
C GLN A 47 20.00 -12.75 -1.54
N ARG A 48 20.49 -13.30 -2.66
CA ARG A 48 20.10 -12.84 -4.00
C ARG A 48 18.62 -13.06 -4.28
N LEU A 49 18.04 -14.15 -3.78
CA LEU A 49 16.62 -14.44 -3.91
C LEU A 49 15.77 -13.49 -3.06
N ILE A 50 16.13 -13.29 -1.78
CA ILE A 50 15.47 -12.32 -0.89
C ILE A 50 15.44 -10.93 -1.54
N ASN A 51 16.59 -10.46 -2.04
CA ASN A 51 16.66 -9.15 -2.70
C ASN A 51 15.77 -9.06 -3.95
N LYS A 52 15.61 -10.14 -4.73
CA LYS A 52 14.69 -10.16 -5.88
C LYS A 52 13.24 -10.06 -5.43
N LEU A 53 12.89 -10.75 -4.36
CA LEU A 53 11.54 -10.79 -3.80
C LEU A 53 11.13 -9.46 -3.20
N GLU A 54 12.01 -8.82 -2.43
CA GLU A 54 11.78 -7.48 -1.90
C GLU A 54 11.54 -6.46 -3.03
N ARG A 55 12.30 -6.56 -4.13
CA ARG A 55 12.09 -5.72 -5.32
C ARG A 55 10.73 -5.99 -5.97
N ALA A 56 10.35 -7.26 -6.14
CA ALA A 56 9.06 -7.63 -6.70
C ALA A 56 7.88 -7.16 -5.81
N ALA A 57 8.00 -7.31 -4.48
CA ALA A 57 7.02 -6.83 -3.53
C ALA A 57 6.87 -5.30 -3.58
N LYS A 58 7.98 -4.56 -3.65
CA LYS A 58 7.95 -3.10 -3.82
C LYS A 58 7.21 -2.68 -5.10
N LYS A 59 7.48 -3.36 -6.22
CA LYS A 59 6.81 -3.10 -7.50
C LYS A 59 5.30 -3.30 -7.43
N ILE A 60 4.82 -4.27 -6.64
CA ILE A 60 3.38 -4.45 -6.42
C ILE A 60 2.76 -3.27 -5.69
N PHE A 61 3.42 -2.72 -4.67
CA PHE A 61 2.90 -1.54 -3.98
C PHE A 61 2.85 -0.30 -4.90
N GLU A 62 3.77 -0.18 -5.85
CA GLU A 62 3.71 0.85 -6.90
C GLU A 62 2.51 0.63 -7.84
N VAL A 63 2.17 -0.62 -8.18
CA VAL A 63 0.95 -0.96 -8.92
C VAL A 63 -0.32 -0.66 -8.10
N ILE A 64 -0.34 -0.99 -6.81
CA ILE A 64 -1.46 -0.66 -5.91
C ILE A 64 -1.64 0.85 -5.81
N TYR A 65 -0.55 1.61 -5.73
CA TYR A 65 -0.58 3.07 -5.76
C TYR A 65 -1.20 3.59 -7.06
N TYR A 66 -0.76 3.05 -8.20
CA TYR A 66 -1.37 3.35 -9.49
C TYR A 66 -2.88 3.09 -9.45
N CYS A 67 -3.32 1.92 -8.99
CA CYS A 67 -4.74 1.56 -8.94
C CYS A 67 -5.57 2.45 -8.01
N ASN A 68 -5.00 2.87 -6.87
CA ASN A 68 -5.67 3.70 -5.87
C ASN A 68 -5.68 5.20 -6.21
N SER A 69 -4.76 5.66 -7.07
CA SER A 69 -4.74 7.06 -7.50
C SER A 69 -5.95 7.37 -8.38
N GLY A 70 -6.71 8.40 -8.00
CA GLY A 70 -7.94 8.82 -8.69
C GLY A 70 -7.85 10.14 -9.47
N TYR A 71 -6.79 10.92 -9.28
CA TYR A 71 -6.66 12.27 -9.84
C TYR A 71 -5.27 12.58 -10.42
N GLU A 72 -4.26 11.73 -10.19
CA GLU A 72 -2.95 11.87 -10.83
C GLU A 72 -2.99 11.23 -12.22
N CYS A 73 -2.33 11.85 -13.19
CA CYS A 73 -2.39 11.41 -14.58
C CYS A 73 -1.84 9.97 -14.72
N ARG A 74 -2.65 9.06 -15.28
CA ARG A 74 -2.25 7.66 -15.50
C ARG A 74 -0.94 7.53 -16.28
N GLN A 75 -0.75 8.33 -17.33
CA GLN A 75 0.48 8.32 -18.12
C GLN A 75 1.70 8.67 -17.27
N GLN A 76 1.58 9.68 -16.41
CA GLN A 76 2.67 10.07 -15.51
C GLN A 76 2.96 9.01 -14.44
N LEU A 77 1.94 8.30 -13.97
CA LEU A 77 2.11 7.19 -13.03
C LEU A 77 2.79 5.98 -13.68
N ILE A 78 2.40 5.61 -14.90
CA ILE A 78 3.06 4.56 -15.69
C ILE A 78 4.52 4.94 -15.96
N TRP A 79 4.75 6.19 -16.36
CA TRP A 79 6.10 6.72 -16.53
C TRP A 79 6.90 6.59 -15.23
N GLN A 80 6.38 7.04 -14.09
CA GLN A 80 7.08 6.92 -12.80
C GLN A 80 7.45 5.47 -12.45
N TYR A 81 6.61 4.50 -12.83
CA TYR A 81 6.87 3.07 -12.61
C TYR A 81 8.01 2.51 -13.46
N GLN A 82 8.16 3.00 -14.70
CA GLN A 82 9.07 2.46 -15.72
C GLN A 82 10.26 3.36 -16.08
N ALA A 83 10.29 4.59 -15.57
CA ALA A 83 11.23 5.63 -15.98
C ALA A 83 12.68 5.21 -15.77
N TRP A 84 13.51 5.49 -16.78
CA TRP A 84 14.95 5.38 -16.66
C TRP A 84 15.54 6.60 -15.93
N PRO A 85 16.70 6.48 -15.28
CA PRO A 85 17.41 7.64 -14.77
C PRO A 85 17.64 8.63 -15.92
N ASN A 86 17.23 9.89 -15.72
CA ASN A 86 17.30 11.02 -16.67
C ASN A 86 16.19 11.11 -17.73
N GLU A 87 15.17 10.25 -17.70
CA GLU A 87 13.99 10.46 -18.52
C GLU A 87 13.21 11.69 -18.00
N GLU A 88 12.67 12.50 -18.90
CA GLU A 88 11.84 13.63 -18.51
C GLU A 88 10.40 13.19 -18.25
N LYS A 89 9.80 13.73 -17.19
CA LYS A 89 8.40 13.47 -16.86
C LYS A 89 7.50 13.99 -18.00
N PRO A 90 6.65 13.14 -18.60
CA PRO A 90 5.75 13.59 -19.66
C PRO A 90 4.74 14.61 -19.11
N PRO A 91 4.21 15.50 -19.97
CA PRO A 91 3.12 16.39 -19.58
C PRO A 91 1.88 15.59 -19.14
N VAL A 92 0.95 16.27 -18.47
CA VAL A 92 -0.36 15.70 -18.17
C VAL A 92 -1.08 15.40 -19.49
N CYS A 93 -1.59 14.19 -19.65
CA CYS A 93 -2.22 13.77 -20.91
C CYS A 93 -3.63 14.34 -21.15
N GLU A 94 -4.30 14.79 -20.08
CA GLU A 94 -5.67 15.32 -20.08
C GLU A 94 -6.79 14.37 -20.57
N ILE A 95 -6.46 13.18 -21.07
CA ILE A 95 -7.40 12.23 -21.69
C ILE A 95 -7.67 10.95 -20.88
N CYS A 96 -6.84 10.61 -19.89
CA CYS A 96 -7.07 9.42 -19.05
C CYS A 96 -8.20 9.64 -18.04
N ASP A 97 -8.76 8.56 -17.49
CA ASP A 97 -9.82 8.58 -16.48
C ASP A 97 -9.51 9.52 -15.31
N ASN A 98 -8.30 9.45 -14.74
CA ASN A 98 -7.91 10.32 -13.63
C ASN A 98 -7.83 11.81 -14.03
N CYS A 99 -7.40 12.12 -15.25
CA CYS A 99 -7.41 13.48 -15.76
C CYS A 99 -8.84 13.99 -15.95
N ILE A 100 -9.71 13.16 -16.54
CA ILE A 100 -11.13 13.47 -16.73
C ILE A 100 -11.79 13.71 -15.37
N ASN A 101 -11.53 12.85 -14.38
CA ASN A 101 -11.99 13.03 -13.01
C ASN A 101 -11.52 14.35 -12.43
N ARG A 102 -10.23 14.70 -12.59
CA ARG A 102 -9.68 15.95 -12.06
C ARG A 102 -10.29 17.19 -12.70
N ILE A 103 -10.53 17.16 -14.02
CA ILE A 103 -11.17 18.26 -14.76
C ILE A 103 -12.64 18.41 -14.36
N THR A 104 -13.34 17.29 -14.19
CA THR A 104 -14.78 17.23 -13.88
C THR A 104 -15.04 17.62 -12.43
N ASP A 105 -14.35 16.98 -11.49
CA ASP A 105 -14.57 17.17 -10.05
C ASP A 105 -13.92 18.44 -9.52
N LYS A 106 -12.89 18.96 -10.19
CA LYS A 106 -12.09 20.11 -9.77
C LYS A 106 -11.68 20.02 -8.29
N PRO A 107 -11.06 18.90 -7.87
CA PRO A 107 -10.69 18.71 -6.47
C PRO A 107 -9.66 19.76 -6.05
N ARG A 108 -9.68 20.14 -4.78
CA ARG A 108 -8.69 21.03 -4.18
C ARG A 108 -7.44 20.23 -3.85
N LEU A 109 -6.27 20.75 -4.18
CA LEU A 109 -5.01 20.20 -3.71
C LEU A 109 -4.70 20.80 -2.34
N ILE A 110 -4.69 19.96 -1.29
CA ILE A 110 -4.56 20.39 0.10
C ILE A 110 -3.32 19.73 0.72
N ASP A 111 -2.55 20.49 1.52
CA ASP A 111 -1.47 19.95 2.33
C ASP A 111 -2.03 19.03 3.43
N GLY A 112 -1.63 17.76 3.40
CA GLY A 112 -2.02 16.72 4.34
C GLY A 112 -0.94 16.35 5.36
N LYS A 113 0.17 17.10 5.45
CA LYS A 113 1.33 16.74 6.29
C LYS A 113 0.94 16.42 7.74
N GLU A 114 0.14 17.26 8.39
CA GLU A 114 -0.30 17.01 9.78
C GLU A 114 -1.02 15.68 9.95
N GLU A 115 -1.81 15.27 8.96
CA GLU A 115 -2.56 14.03 8.99
C GLU A 115 -1.70 12.83 8.64
N ILE A 116 -0.66 13.01 7.82
CA ILE A 116 0.34 11.99 7.56
C ILE A 116 1.14 11.65 8.82
N ILE A 117 1.53 12.66 9.61
CA ILE A 117 2.20 12.42 10.89
C ILE A 117 1.29 11.61 11.82
N LYS A 118 0.01 11.97 11.93
CA LYS A 118 -0.98 11.22 12.73
C LYS A 118 -1.23 9.81 12.19
N LEU A 119 -1.17 9.61 10.88
CA LEU A 119 -1.32 8.29 10.27
C LEU A 119 -0.12 7.40 10.62
N LEU A 120 1.10 7.94 10.60
CA LEU A 120 2.30 7.25 11.07
C LEU A 120 2.22 6.88 12.55
N GLU A 121 1.74 7.79 13.42
CA GLU A 121 1.50 7.51 14.84
C GLU A 121 0.52 6.35 15.05
N VAL A 122 -0.57 6.29 14.27
CA VAL A 122 -1.53 5.18 14.33
C VAL A 122 -0.88 3.86 13.90
N VAL A 123 -0.13 3.86 12.79
CA VAL A 123 0.57 2.66 12.31
C VAL A 123 1.54 2.16 13.38
N GLU A 124 2.40 3.05 13.88
CA GLU A 124 3.41 2.73 14.89
C GLU A 124 2.77 2.11 16.13
N TYR A 125 1.78 2.79 16.72
CA TYR A 125 1.08 2.32 17.91
C TYR A 125 0.42 0.95 17.69
N LEU A 126 -0.33 0.78 16.60
CA LEU A 126 -1.03 -0.49 16.35
C LEU A 126 -0.05 -1.65 16.20
N THR A 127 1.06 -1.45 15.50
CA THR A 127 2.05 -2.50 15.26
C THR A 127 2.93 -2.82 16.47
N GLN A 128 3.14 -1.87 17.38
CA GLN A 128 4.01 -2.06 18.56
C GLN A 128 3.24 -2.48 19.82
N GLU A 129 2.09 -1.86 20.08
CA GLU A 129 1.45 -1.93 21.41
C GLU A 129 0.32 -2.97 21.50
N THR A 130 -0.26 -3.38 20.37
CA THR A 130 -1.44 -4.27 20.41
C THR A 130 -1.09 -5.74 20.45
N GLY A 131 0.10 -6.13 19.98
CA GLY A 131 0.48 -7.53 19.77
C GLY A 131 -0.35 -8.25 18.70
N GLU A 132 -1.17 -7.53 17.93
CA GLU A 132 -2.06 -8.07 16.91
C GLU A 132 -1.42 -8.02 15.52
N GLN A 133 -1.86 -8.90 14.63
CA GLN A 133 -1.58 -8.75 13.20
C GLN A 133 -2.47 -7.65 12.61
N ILE A 134 -1.85 -6.58 12.12
CA ILE A 134 -2.54 -5.39 11.62
C ILE A 134 -2.69 -5.47 10.10
N CYS A 135 -3.91 -5.29 9.60
CA CYS A 135 -4.14 -5.09 8.16
C CYS A 135 -4.37 -3.60 7.82
N PRO A 136 -4.28 -3.18 6.54
CA PRO A 136 -4.49 -1.77 6.17
C PRO A 136 -5.85 -1.21 6.62
N ASP A 137 -6.91 -2.02 6.56
CA ASP A 137 -8.25 -1.63 7.01
C ASP A 137 -8.29 -1.31 8.51
N ASP A 138 -7.47 -1.97 9.33
CA ASP A 138 -7.38 -1.69 10.76
C ASP A 138 -6.83 -0.29 11.03
N VAL A 139 -5.74 0.05 10.33
CA VAL A 139 -5.13 1.39 10.38
C VAL A 139 -6.15 2.44 9.94
N ILE A 140 -6.86 2.19 8.85
CA ILE A 140 -7.86 3.14 8.32
C ILE A 140 -9.02 3.32 9.29
N ASP A 141 -9.55 2.23 9.86
CA ASP A 141 -10.63 2.27 10.83
C ASP A 141 -10.22 3.04 12.08
N VAL A 142 -9.06 2.76 12.66
CA VAL A 142 -8.56 3.48 13.85
C VAL A 142 -8.29 4.94 13.50
N PHE A 143 -7.57 5.22 12.42
CA PHE A 143 -7.20 6.58 12.03
C PHE A 143 -8.42 7.48 11.80
N ARG A 144 -9.50 6.94 11.23
CA ARG A 144 -10.74 7.69 10.93
C ARG A 144 -11.75 7.69 12.08
N GLY A 145 -11.52 6.92 13.14
CA GLY A 145 -12.49 6.76 14.22
C GLY A 145 -13.70 5.92 13.80
N GLY A 146 -13.46 4.89 12.99
CA GLY A 146 -14.44 3.93 12.50
C GLY A 146 -15.12 3.17 13.64
N LYS A 147 -16.41 2.85 13.47
CA LYS A 147 -17.23 2.19 14.50
C LYS A 147 -17.51 0.72 14.17
N THR A 148 -16.57 0.06 13.49
CA THR A 148 -16.73 -1.32 13.04
C THR A 148 -16.83 -2.29 14.21
N ALA A 149 -17.37 -3.48 13.97
CA ALA A 149 -17.49 -4.51 15.00
C ALA A 149 -16.13 -4.85 15.61
N LYS A 150 -15.07 -4.90 14.78
CA LYS A 150 -13.70 -5.16 15.22
C LYS A 150 -13.20 -4.10 16.20
N ILE A 151 -13.40 -2.80 15.91
CA ILE A 151 -13.01 -1.69 16.80
C ILE A 151 -13.64 -1.85 18.19
N LYS A 152 -14.95 -2.18 18.24
CA LYS A 152 -15.66 -2.38 19.51
C LYS A 152 -15.16 -3.61 20.27
N GLN A 153 -14.99 -4.74 19.57
CA GLN A 153 -14.54 -6.01 20.17
C GLN A 153 -13.13 -5.91 20.73
N LYS A 154 -12.23 -5.22 20.04
CA LYS A 154 -10.84 -5.00 20.47
C LYS A 154 -10.68 -3.79 21.40
N ASN A 155 -11.77 -3.08 21.72
CA ASN A 155 -11.80 -1.85 22.50
C ASN A 155 -10.84 -0.76 21.96
N TRP A 156 -10.61 -0.76 20.63
CA TRP A 156 -9.65 0.15 19.99
C TRP A 156 -10.13 1.60 19.95
N ASN A 157 -11.41 1.84 20.21
CA ASN A 157 -11.96 3.20 20.41
C ASN A 157 -11.46 3.89 21.68
N THR A 158 -10.66 3.21 22.51
CA THR A 158 -10.05 3.77 23.72
C THR A 158 -8.54 4.00 23.60
N LEU A 159 -7.94 3.68 22.44
CA LEU A 159 -6.52 3.86 22.23
C LEU A 159 -6.15 5.35 22.23
N PRO A 160 -4.95 5.73 22.71
CA PRO A 160 -4.48 7.12 22.67
C PRO A 160 -4.44 7.73 21.26
N VAL A 161 -4.19 6.89 20.24
CA VAL A 161 -4.13 7.29 18.84
C VAL A 161 -5.51 7.34 18.15
N TYR A 162 -6.57 6.91 18.84
CA TYR A 162 -7.92 6.97 18.30
C TYR A 162 -8.39 8.43 18.26
N PRO A 163 -8.93 8.92 17.13
CA PRO A 163 -9.20 10.34 16.96
C PRO A 163 -10.34 10.83 17.87
N THR A 164 -10.10 11.95 18.54
CA THR A 164 -11.11 12.73 19.26
C THR A 164 -11.86 13.69 18.34
N GLU A 165 -11.25 14.07 17.22
CA GLU A 165 -11.79 15.01 16.25
C GLU A 165 -11.82 14.42 14.83
N LYS A 166 -12.71 14.95 13.99
CA LYS A 166 -12.76 14.55 12.58
C LYS A 166 -11.50 15.03 11.84
N ARG A 167 -11.01 14.19 10.93
CA ARG A 167 -9.94 14.54 9.99
C ARG A 167 -10.39 15.65 9.03
N LYS A 168 -9.51 16.59 8.76
CA LYS A 168 -9.71 17.78 7.91
C LYS A 168 -9.33 17.54 6.45
N VAL A 169 -8.39 16.65 6.15
CA VAL A 169 -7.87 16.37 4.81
C VAL A 169 -8.25 14.95 4.36
N LEU A 170 -7.71 13.92 5.02
CA LEU A 170 -7.93 12.49 4.78
C LEU A 170 -9.26 12.03 5.39
N LYS A 171 -10.37 12.49 4.81
CA LYS A 171 -11.75 12.27 5.34
C LYS A 171 -12.34 10.92 5.00
N THR A 172 -12.10 10.45 3.78
CA THR A 172 -12.75 9.25 3.22
C THR A 172 -11.88 8.01 3.42
N LYS A 173 -12.50 6.83 3.35
CA LYS A 173 -11.76 5.55 3.42
C LYS A 173 -10.70 5.49 2.33
N ASP A 174 -11.12 5.79 1.10
CA ASP A 174 -10.28 5.70 -0.09
C ASP A 174 -9.09 6.65 -0.03
N LEU A 175 -9.27 7.88 0.51
CA LEU A 175 -8.19 8.84 0.61
C LEU A 175 -7.16 8.44 1.69
N VAL A 176 -7.61 7.85 2.80
CA VAL A 176 -6.69 7.29 3.81
C VAL A 176 -5.97 6.05 3.27
N GLN A 177 -6.67 5.18 2.54
CA GLN A 177 -6.04 4.03 1.86
C GLN A 177 -4.98 4.48 0.86
N PHE A 178 -5.25 5.51 0.07
CA PHE A 178 -4.28 6.08 -0.85
C PHE A 178 -3.08 6.66 -0.10
N ALA A 179 -3.31 7.46 0.95
CA ALA A 179 -2.24 8.02 1.79
C ALA A 179 -1.37 6.95 2.45
N LEU A 180 -1.97 5.85 2.95
CA LEU A 180 -1.22 4.72 3.50
C LEU A 180 -0.37 4.04 2.42
N THR A 181 -0.92 3.86 1.21
CA THR A 181 -0.17 3.31 0.07
C THR A 181 0.99 4.23 -0.34
N ASP A 182 0.78 5.55 -0.32
CA ASP A 182 1.81 6.56 -0.59
C ASP A 182 2.96 6.47 0.43
N LEU A 183 2.65 6.25 1.71
CA LEU A 183 3.66 6.01 2.76
C LEU A 183 4.48 4.74 2.51
N VAL A 184 3.86 3.66 2.01
CA VAL A 184 4.55 2.41 1.67
C VAL A 184 5.48 2.61 0.47
N VAL A 185 4.98 3.22 -0.62
CA VAL A 185 5.78 3.49 -1.82
C VAL A 185 6.97 4.42 -1.53
N ARG A 186 6.79 5.39 -0.64
CA ARG A 186 7.86 6.29 -0.18
C ARG A 186 8.79 5.67 0.86
N GLY A 187 8.56 4.42 1.26
CA GLY A 187 9.42 3.67 2.19
C GLY A 187 9.35 4.19 3.64
N LEU A 188 8.23 4.76 4.05
CA LEU A 188 8.01 5.24 5.43
C LEU A 188 7.24 4.22 6.29
N VAL A 189 6.38 3.43 5.65
CA VAL A 189 5.65 2.31 6.26
C VAL A 189 6.06 1.02 5.57
N GLN A 190 6.26 -0.04 6.35
CA GLN A 190 6.55 -1.36 5.83
C GLN A 190 5.26 -2.19 5.81
N GLU A 191 4.86 -2.66 4.63
CA GLU A 191 3.82 -3.66 4.44
C GLU A 191 4.44 -4.93 3.84
N THR A 192 3.85 -6.08 4.15
CA THR A 192 4.22 -7.38 3.58
C THR A 192 3.01 -8.12 3.06
N ILE A 193 3.21 -8.95 2.04
CA ILE A 193 2.18 -9.80 1.46
C ILE A 193 2.39 -11.21 1.98
N ILE A 194 1.46 -11.68 2.79
CA ILE A 194 1.45 -13.07 3.27
C ILE A 194 0.60 -13.90 2.32
N LEU A 195 1.19 -14.96 1.77
CA LEU A 195 0.46 -15.99 1.03
C LEU A 195 0.18 -17.17 1.95
N ARG A 196 -1.03 -17.75 1.88
CA ARG A 196 -1.43 -18.91 2.69
C ARG A 196 -2.14 -19.94 1.81
N LYS A 197 -1.98 -21.22 2.12
CA LYS A 197 -2.88 -22.25 1.57
C LYS A 197 -4.14 -22.27 2.44
N PRO A 198 -5.35 -22.08 1.87
CA PRO A 198 -6.58 -22.07 2.65
C PRO A 198 -6.86 -23.43 3.31
N PHE A 199 -6.35 -24.51 2.73
CA PHE A 199 -6.37 -25.86 3.27
C PHE A 199 -5.23 -26.70 2.70
N GLU A 200 -4.90 -27.79 3.36
CA GLU A 200 -3.84 -28.72 2.95
C GLU A 200 -4.16 -29.37 1.60
N GLY A 201 -3.19 -29.38 0.67
CA GLY A 201 -3.39 -29.86 -0.70
C GLY A 201 -4.02 -28.84 -1.68
N SER A 202 -4.40 -27.65 -1.22
CA SER A 202 -4.87 -26.58 -2.12
C SER A 202 -3.79 -26.18 -3.14
N LYS A 203 -4.18 -26.14 -4.42
CA LYS A 203 -3.37 -25.57 -5.52
C LYS A 203 -3.56 -24.04 -5.65
N ILE A 204 -4.43 -23.47 -4.82
CA ILE A 204 -4.77 -22.04 -4.77
C ILE A 204 -4.21 -21.45 -3.48
N LEU A 205 -3.55 -20.29 -3.58
CA LEU A 205 -3.08 -19.52 -2.43
C LEU A 205 -4.09 -18.39 -2.15
N SER A 206 -4.35 -18.09 -0.89
CA SER A 206 -4.93 -16.82 -0.47
C SER A 206 -3.81 -15.83 -0.18
N SER A 207 -4.07 -14.53 -0.37
CA SER A 207 -3.13 -13.46 -0.03
C SER A 207 -3.74 -12.53 1.02
N SER A 208 -2.87 -11.93 1.82
CA SER A 208 -3.26 -10.89 2.79
C SER A 208 -2.13 -9.90 2.94
N ILE A 209 -2.46 -8.61 2.92
CA ILE A 209 -1.51 -7.54 3.22
C ILE A 209 -1.50 -7.30 4.72
N VAL A 210 -0.30 -7.24 5.30
CA VAL A 210 -0.08 -6.97 6.72
C VAL A 210 0.83 -5.75 6.84
N VAL A 211 0.44 -4.83 7.71
CA VAL A 211 1.24 -3.67 8.10
C VAL A 211 2.22 -4.13 9.17
N VAL A 212 3.51 -4.04 8.86
CA VAL A 212 4.61 -4.49 9.73
C VAL A 212 4.99 -3.39 10.72
N GLY A 213 5.01 -2.14 10.27
CA GLY A 213 5.30 -1.00 11.13
C GLY A 213 5.85 0.19 10.37
N VAL A 214 6.42 1.13 11.12
CA VAL A 214 7.03 2.36 10.61
C VAL A 214 8.55 2.19 10.52
N VAL A 215 9.15 2.70 9.45
CA VAL A 215 10.61 2.66 9.24
C VAL A 215 11.31 3.63 10.22
N PRO A 216 12.47 3.28 10.80
CA PRO A 216 13.21 4.20 11.67
C PRO A 216 13.43 5.57 11.03
N GLY A 217 13.10 6.65 11.76
CA GLY A 217 13.21 8.03 11.27
C GLY A 217 12.09 8.47 10.31
N ALA A 218 11.05 7.66 10.10
CA ALA A 218 9.98 7.99 9.15
C ALA A 218 9.28 9.32 9.44
N GLN A 219 9.06 9.69 10.70
CA GLN A 219 8.47 10.99 11.04
C GLN A 219 9.38 12.17 10.63
N ALA A 220 10.69 12.06 10.86
CA ALA A 220 11.66 13.07 10.42
C ALA A 220 11.70 13.16 8.88
N ASN A 221 11.68 12.01 8.19
CA ASN A 221 11.62 11.93 6.74
C ASN A 221 10.31 12.51 6.19
N ALA A 222 9.18 12.26 6.84
CA ALA A 222 7.90 12.84 6.47
C ALA A 222 7.91 14.36 6.63
N ASN A 223 8.62 14.89 7.63
CA ASN A 223 8.68 16.32 7.86
C ASN A 223 9.39 17.12 6.77
N VAL A 224 10.34 16.50 6.06
CA VAL A 224 11.08 17.15 4.95
C VAL A 224 10.46 16.89 3.57
N GLN A 225 9.43 16.05 3.50
CA GLN A 225 8.69 15.75 2.27
C GLN A 225 7.42 16.59 2.13
N THR A 226 6.93 16.71 0.89
CA THR A 226 5.64 17.34 0.59
C THR A 226 4.52 16.31 0.54
N TRP A 227 3.38 16.66 1.15
CA TRP A 227 2.21 15.80 1.27
C TRP A 227 0.99 16.53 0.74
N HIS A 228 0.69 16.39 -0.54
CA HIS A 228 -0.46 17.05 -1.16
C HIS A 228 -1.45 16.02 -1.65
N TYR A 229 -2.71 16.20 -1.30
CA TYR A 229 -3.78 15.28 -1.65
C TYR A 229 -4.92 16.03 -2.34
N PHE A 230 -5.49 15.41 -3.38
CA PHE A 230 -6.69 15.90 -4.04
C PHE A 230 -7.92 15.58 -3.18
N VAL A 231 -8.63 16.62 -2.73
CA VAL A 231 -9.81 16.54 -1.89
C VAL A 231 -11.00 17.17 -2.61
N LYS A 232 -12.07 16.39 -2.75
CA LYS A 232 -13.35 16.85 -3.33
C LYS A 232 -14.13 17.70 -2.32
#